data_AF-A0A6A4RT31-F1
#
_entry.id   AF-A0A6A4RT31-F1
#
_cell.length_a   1.000
_cell.length_b   1.000
_cell.length_c   1.000
_cell.angle_alpha   90.00
_cell.angle_beta   90.00
_cell.angle_gamma   90.00
#
_symmetry.space_group_name_H-M   'P 1'
#
loop_
_entity.id
_entity.type
_entity.pdbx_description
1 polymer ?
#
loop_
_entity_poly.entity_id
_entity_poly.type
_entity_poly.pdbx_seq_one_letter_code
_entity_poly.pdbx_strand_id
1 'polypeptide(L)'
;CNEGRVGRQCECSSNDVATEDMDRTCRKDNGTDICSNIGDCVCGTCECKKRDNPDERYSGLYCECDNFNCDRSGNKLCGGHGRCECRVCVCDPMWTGSACDCSLDNNTCMASNKQICNGRGTCECGTCKCTDPKFQGPTCETCPTCPGVCTEHKECVQCRAFGTGEKKDTCERDCSYFNLIKVKDRDKLPQPNDASYPVMHCKERDANDCWFYYTYAVNNNTEKEVHVVDTL
;
A
#
# COMPACT_ATOMS: atom_id res chain seq x y z
N CYS A 1 -17.87 -53.13 -21.43
CA CYS A 1 -18.77 -52.32 -22.27
C CYS A 1 -19.40 -53.20 -23.34
N ASN A 2 -20.60 -52.85 -23.83
CA ASN A 2 -21.19 -53.54 -24.98
C ASN A 2 -20.29 -53.36 -26.21
N GLU A 3 -20.44 -54.24 -27.20
CA GLU A 3 -19.68 -54.16 -28.44
C GLU A 3 -19.81 -52.77 -29.09
N GLY A 4 -18.67 -52.16 -29.43
CA GLY A 4 -18.63 -50.80 -29.96
C GLY A 4 -18.64 -49.67 -28.92
N ARG A 5 -18.56 -49.95 -27.62
CA ARG A 5 -18.49 -48.95 -26.55
C ARG A 5 -17.17 -49.01 -25.77
N VAL A 6 -16.59 -47.84 -25.46
CA VAL A 6 -15.32 -47.68 -24.72
C VAL A 6 -15.46 -46.59 -23.65
N GLY A 7 -14.46 -46.43 -22.76
CA GLY A 7 -14.52 -45.52 -21.61
C GLY A 7 -14.74 -46.26 -20.27
N ARG A 8 -14.62 -45.55 -19.14
CA ARG A 8 -14.65 -46.15 -17.79
C ARG A 8 -16.04 -46.68 -17.42
N GLN A 9 -17.08 -46.01 -17.92
CA GLN A 9 -18.48 -46.34 -17.74
C GLN A 9 -19.16 -46.76 -19.06
N CYS A 10 -18.38 -47.07 -20.11
CA CYS A 10 -18.88 -47.45 -21.44
C CYS A 10 -19.64 -46.34 -22.17
N GLU A 11 -19.29 -45.11 -21.86
CA GLU A 11 -19.92 -43.87 -22.27
C GLU A 11 -19.58 -43.49 -23.73
N CYS A 12 -18.40 -43.88 -24.24
CA CYS A 12 -17.91 -43.50 -25.56
C CYS A 12 -18.19 -44.58 -26.62
N SER A 13 -18.24 -44.18 -27.89
CA SER A 13 -18.25 -45.09 -29.05
C SER A 13 -16.82 -45.48 -29.43
N SER A 14 -16.59 -46.74 -29.79
CA SER A 14 -15.27 -47.21 -30.25
C SER A 14 -14.84 -46.58 -31.58
N ASN A 15 -15.78 -46.04 -32.35
CA ASN A 15 -15.50 -45.43 -33.66
C ASN A 15 -15.06 -43.96 -33.56
N ASP A 16 -15.40 -43.29 -32.46
CA ASP A 16 -15.05 -41.88 -32.21
C ASP A 16 -13.68 -41.75 -31.51
N VAL A 17 -13.06 -42.88 -31.15
CA VAL A 17 -11.96 -42.97 -30.18
C VAL A 17 -10.88 -43.92 -30.67
N ALA A 18 -9.73 -43.40 -31.08
CA ALA A 18 -8.53 -44.21 -31.29
C ALA A 18 -8.04 -44.71 -29.92
N THR A 19 -8.20 -46.00 -29.66
CA THR A 19 -8.09 -46.65 -28.34
C THR A 19 -6.69 -46.60 -27.69
N GLU A 20 -5.66 -46.12 -28.38
CA GLU A 20 -4.29 -46.03 -27.85
C GLU A 20 -3.84 -44.59 -27.49
N ASP A 21 -4.64 -43.56 -27.82
CA ASP A 21 -4.26 -42.14 -27.69
C ASP A 21 -5.17 -41.32 -26.75
N MET A 22 -6.09 -41.94 -26.01
CA MET A 22 -7.05 -41.22 -25.14
C MET A 22 -6.39 -40.37 -24.05
N ASP A 23 -5.35 -40.90 -23.41
CA ASP A 23 -4.59 -40.14 -22.42
C ASP A 23 -3.74 -39.04 -23.07
N ARG A 24 -3.35 -39.20 -24.34
CA ARG A 24 -2.58 -38.18 -25.08
C ARG A 24 -3.43 -36.98 -25.44
N THR A 25 -4.70 -37.18 -25.79
CA THR A 25 -5.62 -36.07 -26.11
C THR A 25 -5.98 -35.20 -24.91
N CYS A 26 -5.85 -35.73 -23.69
CA CYS A 26 -6.15 -35.05 -22.43
C CYS A 26 -4.90 -34.46 -21.74
N ARG A 27 -3.73 -34.50 -22.40
CA ARG A 27 -2.50 -33.87 -21.92
C ARG A 27 -2.28 -32.55 -22.65
N LYS A 28 -1.96 -31.51 -21.91
CA LYS A 28 -1.64 -30.18 -22.47
C LYS A 28 -0.34 -30.20 -23.28
N ASP A 29 0.66 -30.92 -22.79
CA ASP A 29 2.00 -31.03 -23.36
C ASP A 29 2.45 -32.51 -23.34
N ASN A 30 3.69 -32.81 -23.75
CA ASN A 30 4.29 -34.16 -23.63
C ASN A 30 4.52 -34.63 -22.18
N GLY A 31 3.92 -33.95 -21.20
CA GLY A 31 3.96 -34.32 -19.80
C GLY A 31 3.12 -35.56 -19.47
N THR A 32 3.09 -35.90 -18.19
CA THR A 32 2.29 -37.02 -17.66
C THR A 32 0.93 -36.58 -17.14
N ASP A 33 0.72 -35.29 -16.95
CA ASP A 33 -0.48 -34.75 -16.31
C ASP A 33 -1.68 -34.81 -17.26
N ILE A 34 -2.62 -35.67 -16.90
CA ILE A 34 -3.91 -35.79 -17.58
C ILE A 34 -4.86 -34.79 -16.94
N CYS A 35 -5.44 -33.90 -17.76
CA CYS A 35 -6.37 -32.87 -17.30
C CYS A 35 -5.83 -32.05 -16.12
N SER A 36 -4.53 -31.74 -16.14
CA SER A 36 -3.82 -31.00 -15.09
C SER A 36 -4.00 -31.58 -13.68
N ASN A 37 -4.29 -32.88 -13.55
CA ASN A 37 -4.65 -33.60 -12.31
C ASN A 37 -5.92 -33.09 -11.58
N ILE A 38 -6.69 -32.22 -12.24
CA ILE A 38 -7.86 -31.53 -11.70
C ILE A 38 -9.14 -31.89 -12.48
N GLY A 39 -9.06 -32.81 -13.42
CA GLY A 39 -10.21 -33.38 -14.12
C GLY A 39 -10.05 -34.87 -14.36
N ASP A 40 -11.10 -35.45 -14.93
CA ASP A 40 -11.11 -36.82 -15.44
C ASP A 40 -11.16 -36.77 -16.97
N CYS A 41 -10.34 -37.59 -17.64
CA CYS A 41 -10.38 -37.69 -19.11
C CYS A 41 -11.50 -38.63 -19.53
N VAL A 42 -12.54 -38.08 -20.17
CA VAL A 42 -13.73 -38.81 -20.63
C VAL A 42 -13.84 -38.65 -22.14
N CYS A 43 -13.75 -39.77 -22.85
CA CYS A 43 -13.79 -39.81 -24.32
C CYS A 43 -12.82 -38.84 -25.03
N GLY A 44 -11.63 -38.63 -24.46
CA GLY A 44 -10.60 -37.75 -25.02
C GLY A 44 -10.79 -36.26 -24.76
N THR A 45 -11.77 -35.89 -23.92
CA THR A 45 -11.99 -34.53 -23.43
C THR A 45 -11.88 -34.50 -21.91
N CYS A 46 -11.35 -33.42 -21.35
CA CYS A 46 -11.26 -33.26 -19.90
C CYS A 46 -12.58 -32.76 -19.29
N GLU A 47 -13.11 -33.53 -18.34
CA GLU A 47 -14.19 -33.10 -17.45
C GLU A 47 -13.58 -32.59 -16.13
N CYS A 48 -13.64 -31.28 -15.91
CA CYS A 48 -13.03 -30.68 -14.73
C CYS A 48 -13.83 -30.97 -13.46
N LYS A 49 -13.12 -31.21 -12.36
CA LYS A 49 -13.74 -31.45 -11.04
C LYS A 49 -14.58 -30.25 -10.62
N LYS A 50 -15.70 -30.52 -9.95
CA LYS A 50 -16.54 -29.51 -9.32
C LYS A 50 -16.06 -29.22 -7.91
N ARG A 51 -16.29 -28.01 -7.42
CA ARG A 51 -16.01 -27.61 -6.04
C ARG A 51 -17.31 -27.48 -5.24
N ASP A 52 -17.18 -27.43 -3.92
CA ASP A 52 -18.32 -27.23 -3.01
C ASP A 52 -18.94 -25.85 -3.17
N ASN A 53 -18.10 -24.83 -3.42
CA ASN A 53 -18.56 -23.49 -3.76
C ASN A 53 -18.91 -23.44 -5.26
N PRO A 54 -20.18 -23.21 -5.66
CA PRO A 54 -20.59 -23.18 -7.06
C PRO A 54 -19.99 -22.02 -7.86
N ASP A 55 -19.54 -20.95 -7.18
CA ASP A 55 -18.88 -19.81 -7.84
C ASP A 55 -17.42 -20.11 -8.21
N GLU A 56 -16.84 -21.17 -7.63
CA GLU A 56 -15.46 -21.60 -7.86
C GLU A 56 -15.42 -22.75 -8.85
N ARG A 57 -14.70 -22.57 -9.95
CA ARG A 57 -14.63 -23.55 -11.03
C ARG A 57 -13.24 -23.69 -11.60
N TYR A 58 -12.94 -24.91 -11.98
CA TYR A 58 -11.85 -25.22 -12.90
C TYR A 58 -12.37 -25.14 -14.34
N SER A 59 -11.52 -24.71 -15.26
CA SER A 59 -11.86 -24.47 -16.67
C SER A 59 -10.62 -24.64 -17.56
N GLY A 60 -10.81 -24.50 -18.87
CA GLY A 60 -9.76 -24.77 -19.86
C GLY A 60 -9.90 -26.17 -20.46
N LEU A 61 -9.24 -26.40 -21.61
CA LEU A 61 -9.32 -27.67 -22.34
C LEU A 61 -8.74 -28.83 -21.53
N TYR A 62 -7.79 -28.53 -20.65
CA TYR A 62 -7.07 -29.48 -19.81
C TYR A 62 -7.27 -29.17 -18.32
N CYS A 63 -8.33 -28.45 -17.95
CA CYS A 63 -8.62 -28.03 -16.58
C CYS A 63 -7.47 -27.24 -15.91
N GLU A 64 -6.68 -26.54 -16.71
CA GLU A 64 -5.47 -25.83 -16.30
C GLU A 64 -5.77 -24.46 -15.64
N CYS A 65 -6.98 -23.94 -15.83
CA CYS A 65 -7.41 -22.65 -15.35
C CYS A 65 -8.35 -22.78 -14.14
N ASP A 66 -8.29 -21.80 -13.25
CA ASP A 66 -9.31 -21.59 -12.22
C ASP A 66 -9.60 -20.10 -12.02
N ASN A 67 -10.70 -19.80 -11.36
CA ASN A 67 -11.17 -18.43 -11.11
C ASN A 67 -11.06 -18.01 -9.62
N PHE A 68 -10.22 -18.67 -8.82
CA PHE A 68 -10.14 -18.42 -7.38
C PHE A 68 -8.72 -18.39 -6.80
N ASN A 69 -7.71 -18.86 -7.55
CA ASN A 69 -6.28 -18.75 -7.20
C ASN A 69 -5.61 -17.55 -7.91
N CYS A 70 -6.30 -16.42 -8.00
CA CYS A 70 -5.66 -15.15 -8.38
C CYS A 70 -5.05 -14.45 -7.16
N ASP A 71 -4.22 -13.44 -7.43
CA ASP A 71 -3.65 -12.56 -6.42
C ASP A 71 -4.74 -11.90 -5.56
N ARG A 72 -4.39 -11.67 -4.30
CA ARG A 72 -5.28 -11.06 -3.31
C ARG A 72 -4.65 -9.80 -2.72
N SER A 73 -5.48 -8.78 -2.52
CA SER A 73 -5.13 -7.58 -1.75
C SER A 73 -6.22 -7.29 -0.73
N GLY A 74 -5.83 -6.95 0.51
CA GLY A 74 -6.77 -6.79 1.62
C GLY A 74 -7.68 -8.00 1.86
N ASN A 75 -7.16 -9.23 1.66
CA ASN A 75 -7.88 -10.50 1.69
C ASN A 75 -8.96 -10.71 0.62
N LYS A 76 -9.11 -9.78 -0.33
CA LYS A 76 -10.05 -9.88 -1.45
C LYS A 76 -9.34 -10.36 -2.71
N LEU A 77 -9.99 -11.27 -3.45
CA LEU A 77 -9.55 -11.72 -4.76
C LEU A 77 -9.53 -10.51 -5.72
N CYS A 78 -8.41 -10.29 -6.41
CA CYS A 78 -8.22 -9.14 -7.28
C CYS A 78 -8.59 -7.80 -6.62
N GLY A 79 -8.28 -7.65 -5.32
CA GLY A 79 -8.55 -6.43 -4.56
C GLY A 79 -10.04 -6.11 -4.39
N GLY A 80 -10.94 -6.91 -4.95
CA GLY A 80 -12.35 -6.58 -5.14
C GLY A 80 -12.63 -5.61 -6.30
N HIS A 81 -11.63 -5.35 -7.16
CA HIS A 81 -11.68 -4.40 -8.27
C HIS A 81 -11.29 -5.07 -9.60
N GLY A 82 -11.68 -6.33 -9.76
CA GLY A 82 -11.41 -7.10 -10.95
C GLY A 82 -12.01 -8.49 -10.90
N ARG A 83 -11.90 -9.20 -12.01
CA ARG A 83 -12.35 -10.59 -12.15
C ARG A 83 -11.15 -11.51 -12.33
N CYS A 84 -11.20 -12.66 -11.67
CA CYS A 84 -10.19 -13.69 -11.82
C CYS A 84 -10.48 -14.53 -13.07
N GLU A 85 -9.64 -14.41 -14.09
CA GLU A 85 -9.73 -15.17 -15.34
C GLU A 85 -8.46 -16.01 -15.51
N CYS A 86 -8.59 -17.34 -15.37
CA CYS A 86 -7.47 -18.28 -15.44
C CYS A 86 -6.25 -17.86 -14.59
N ARG A 87 -6.46 -17.64 -13.28
CA ARG A 87 -5.43 -17.23 -12.31
C ARG A 87 -4.79 -15.86 -12.56
N VAL A 88 -5.32 -15.08 -13.49
CA VAL A 88 -4.89 -13.69 -13.74
C VAL A 88 -6.05 -12.75 -13.40
N CYS A 89 -5.75 -11.69 -12.65
CA CYS A 89 -6.74 -10.65 -12.41
C CYS A 89 -6.89 -9.76 -13.63
N VAL A 90 -8.12 -9.68 -14.13
CA VAL A 90 -8.55 -8.70 -15.12
C VAL A 90 -9.19 -7.54 -14.36
N CYS A 91 -8.45 -6.43 -14.26
CA CYS A 91 -8.86 -5.29 -13.45
C CYS A 91 -10.02 -4.52 -14.08
N ASP A 92 -10.87 -3.97 -13.21
CA ASP A 92 -11.91 -3.02 -13.59
C ASP A 92 -11.29 -1.71 -14.12
N PRO A 93 -12.04 -0.91 -14.89
CA PRO A 93 -11.58 0.41 -15.31
C PRO A 93 -11.11 1.24 -14.11
N MET A 94 -10.02 1.99 -14.28
CA MET A 94 -9.37 2.77 -13.23
C MET A 94 -8.61 1.97 -12.15
N TRP A 95 -8.41 0.67 -12.34
CA TRP A 95 -7.58 -0.16 -11.45
C TRP A 95 -6.46 -0.86 -12.20
N THR A 96 -5.32 -1.04 -11.55
CA THR A 96 -4.13 -1.71 -12.09
C THR A 96 -3.39 -2.48 -11.00
N GLY A 97 -2.30 -3.15 -11.38
CA GLY A 97 -1.54 -4.06 -10.53
C GLY A 97 -1.99 -5.51 -10.68
N SER A 98 -1.15 -6.46 -10.29
CA SER A 98 -1.45 -7.90 -10.43
C SER A 98 -2.65 -8.34 -9.58
N ALA A 99 -2.88 -7.64 -8.47
CA ALA A 99 -4.02 -7.83 -7.59
C ALA A 99 -5.12 -6.76 -7.77
N CYS A 100 -5.06 -5.91 -8.80
CA CYS A 100 -5.99 -4.80 -9.04
C CYS A 100 -6.21 -3.88 -7.82
N ASP A 101 -5.15 -3.61 -7.08
CA ASP A 101 -5.18 -2.85 -5.83
C ASP A 101 -4.69 -1.40 -6.00
N CYS A 102 -4.16 -1.07 -7.18
CA CYS A 102 -3.68 0.27 -7.48
C CYS A 102 -4.77 1.06 -8.22
N SER A 103 -5.39 2.03 -7.52
CA SER A 103 -6.32 2.97 -8.15
C SER A 103 -5.57 3.97 -9.04
N LEU A 104 -6.08 4.20 -10.25
CA LEU A 104 -5.66 5.26 -11.16
C LEU A 104 -6.38 6.59 -10.88
N ASP A 105 -7.31 6.61 -9.92
CA ASP A 105 -7.94 7.84 -9.48
C ASP A 105 -6.96 8.67 -8.64
N ASN A 106 -6.83 9.94 -9.01
CA ASN A 106 -5.95 10.92 -8.36
C ASN A 106 -6.68 11.81 -7.35
N ASN A 107 -7.99 11.61 -7.13
CA ASN A 107 -8.78 12.41 -6.22
C ASN A 107 -8.22 12.43 -4.80
N THR A 108 -7.72 11.29 -4.30
CA THR A 108 -7.10 11.18 -2.97
C THR A 108 -5.78 11.94 -2.85
N CYS A 109 -5.12 12.20 -3.97
CA CYS A 109 -3.86 12.96 -4.05
C CYS A 109 -4.10 14.47 -4.28
N MET A 110 -5.35 14.92 -4.41
CA MET A 110 -5.66 16.31 -4.66
C MET A 110 -5.53 17.13 -3.37
N ALA A 111 -4.59 18.08 -3.36
CA ALA A 111 -4.38 18.95 -2.21
C ALA A 111 -5.36 20.14 -2.18
N SER A 112 -5.42 20.85 -1.05
CA SER A 112 -6.23 22.06 -0.85
C SER A 112 -5.90 23.18 -1.85
N ASN A 113 -4.68 23.21 -2.38
CA ASN A 113 -4.25 24.16 -3.40
C ASN A 113 -4.69 23.75 -4.83
N LYS A 114 -5.50 22.70 -4.97
CA LYS A 114 -6.00 22.13 -6.23
C LYS A 114 -4.91 21.53 -7.14
N GLN A 115 -3.73 21.25 -6.59
CA GLN A 115 -2.66 20.55 -7.29
C GLN A 115 -2.51 19.13 -6.75
N ILE A 116 -2.15 18.18 -7.62
CA ILE A 116 -1.79 16.83 -7.20
C ILE A 116 -0.53 16.90 -6.35
N CYS A 117 -0.60 16.36 -5.13
CA CYS A 117 0.52 16.32 -4.19
C CYS A 117 1.18 17.70 -3.96
N ASN A 118 0.37 18.76 -3.86
CA ASN A 118 0.82 20.16 -3.76
C ASN A 118 1.78 20.62 -4.88
N GLY A 119 1.82 19.91 -6.02
CA GLY A 119 2.79 20.14 -7.09
C GLY A 119 4.23 19.72 -6.72
N ARG A 120 4.38 18.93 -5.66
CA ARG A 120 5.67 18.51 -5.06
C ARG A 120 5.87 17.00 -5.07
N GLY A 121 5.11 16.28 -5.89
CA GLY A 121 5.13 14.82 -5.93
C GLY A 121 4.33 14.24 -7.08
N THR A 122 4.37 12.92 -7.20
CA THR A 122 3.55 12.12 -8.12
C THR A 122 2.49 11.35 -7.33
N CYS A 123 1.31 11.15 -7.91
CA CYS A 123 0.29 10.29 -7.33
C CYS A 123 0.48 8.87 -7.86
N GLU A 124 0.74 7.92 -6.97
CA GLU A 124 0.89 6.51 -7.28
C GLU A 124 -0.10 5.70 -6.43
N CYS A 125 -1.02 4.99 -7.10
CA CYS A 125 -2.03 4.17 -6.44
C CYS A 125 -2.85 4.94 -5.38
N GLY A 126 -3.23 6.18 -5.69
CA GLY A 126 -3.96 7.06 -4.77
C GLY A 126 -3.14 7.61 -3.60
N THR A 127 -1.82 7.43 -3.58
CA THR A 127 -0.92 7.95 -2.54
C THR A 127 0.14 8.88 -3.15
N CYS A 128 0.40 10.02 -2.52
CA CYS A 128 1.44 10.92 -2.97
C CYS A 128 2.85 10.40 -2.65
N LYS A 129 3.70 10.36 -3.66
CA LYS A 129 5.15 10.20 -3.55
C LYS A 129 5.80 11.57 -3.71
N CYS A 130 6.24 12.15 -2.60
CA CYS A 130 6.88 13.46 -2.61
C CYS A 130 8.25 13.39 -3.30
N THR A 131 8.52 14.32 -4.21
CA THR A 131 9.75 14.35 -5.01
C THR A 131 10.96 14.74 -4.17
N ASP A 132 10.77 15.62 -3.19
CA ASP A 132 11.81 16.06 -2.27
C ASP A 132 11.50 15.50 -0.86
N PRO A 133 12.44 14.76 -0.24
CA PRO A 133 12.24 14.10 1.05
C PRO A 133 11.97 15.05 2.22
N LYS A 134 12.21 16.36 2.04
CA LYS A 134 11.84 17.36 3.05
C LYS A 134 10.32 17.59 3.16
N PHE A 135 9.57 17.22 2.11
CA PHE A 135 8.11 17.31 2.12
C PHE A 135 7.48 15.99 2.54
N GLN A 136 6.46 16.08 3.38
CA GLN A 136 5.77 14.95 3.97
C GLN A 136 4.26 15.25 4.07
N GLY A 137 3.51 14.23 4.48
CA GLY A 137 2.06 14.27 4.60
C GLY A 137 1.36 13.63 3.40
N PRO A 138 0.05 13.35 3.52
CA PRO A 138 -0.75 12.68 2.49
C PRO A 138 -0.70 13.35 1.12
N THR A 139 -0.45 14.66 1.08
CA THR A 139 -0.37 15.44 -0.17
C THR A 139 0.92 16.24 -0.31
N CYS A 140 1.98 15.90 0.43
CA CYS A 140 3.27 16.63 0.42
C CYS A 140 3.16 18.10 0.87
N GLU A 141 2.23 18.40 1.77
CA GLU A 141 1.96 19.74 2.28
C GLU A 141 2.92 20.18 3.38
N THR A 142 3.42 19.23 4.19
CA THR A 142 4.21 19.52 5.38
C THR A 142 5.69 19.59 5.05
N CYS A 143 6.37 20.64 5.50
CA CYS A 143 7.81 20.81 5.31
C CYS A 143 8.48 21.20 6.63
N PRO A 144 8.94 20.24 7.44
CA PRO A 144 9.51 20.53 8.75
C PRO A 144 10.77 21.43 8.69
N THR A 145 11.48 21.42 7.57
CA THR A 145 12.74 22.16 7.37
C THR A 145 12.59 23.43 6.53
N CYS A 146 11.36 23.84 6.19
CA CYS A 146 11.15 25.05 5.40
C CYS A 146 11.38 26.32 6.26
N PRO A 147 11.82 27.43 5.63
CA PRO A 147 11.90 28.72 6.32
C PRO A 147 10.54 29.13 6.88
N GLY A 148 10.52 29.61 8.13
CA GLY A 148 9.30 30.06 8.82
C GLY A 148 8.78 29.11 9.90
N VAL A 149 9.11 27.81 9.83
CA VAL A 149 8.72 26.80 10.85
C VAL A 149 9.19 27.22 12.26
N CYS A 150 10.41 27.74 12.36
CA CYS A 150 10.96 28.23 13.62
C CYS A 150 10.17 29.42 14.18
N THR A 151 9.74 30.34 13.33
CA THR A 151 8.99 31.53 13.78
C THR A 151 7.57 31.15 14.15
N GLU A 152 6.95 30.23 13.41
CA GLU A 152 5.59 29.73 13.66
C GLU A 152 5.46 29.03 15.03
N HIS A 153 6.44 28.18 15.37
CA HIS A 153 6.39 27.41 16.61
C HIS A 153 7.02 28.12 17.81
N LYS A 154 7.83 29.17 17.58
CA LYS A 154 8.57 29.93 18.60
C LYS A 154 7.77 30.18 19.87
N GLU A 155 6.60 30.81 19.74
CA GLU A 155 5.81 31.25 20.91
C GLU A 155 5.26 30.08 21.72
N CYS A 156 4.86 29.01 21.02
CA CYS A 156 4.36 27.81 21.66
C CYS A 156 5.48 27.03 22.36
N VAL A 157 6.67 26.97 21.77
CA VAL A 157 7.84 26.37 22.42
C VAL A 157 8.19 27.18 23.67
N GLN A 158 8.23 28.50 23.56
CA GLN A 158 8.58 29.38 24.67
C GLN A 158 7.58 29.27 25.84
N CYS A 159 6.28 29.26 25.55
CA CYS A 159 5.27 29.16 26.62
C CYS A 159 5.25 27.78 27.27
N ARG A 160 5.38 26.69 26.51
CA ARG A 160 5.35 25.33 27.07
C ARG A 160 6.65 24.95 27.78
N ALA A 161 7.79 25.45 27.31
CA ALA A 161 9.09 25.16 27.90
C ALA A 161 9.38 26.01 29.13
N PHE A 162 9.08 27.32 29.06
CA PHE A 162 9.52 28.29 30.06
C PHE A 162 8.38 29.03 30.76
N GLY A 163 7.12 28.86 30.33
CA GLY A 163 5.98 29.59 30.91
C GLY A 163 6.01 31.10 30.61
N THR A 164 6.67 31.51 29.52
CA THR A 164 6.83 32.91 29.10
C THR A 164 6.41 33.11 27.64
N GLY A 165 6.37 34.37 27.17
CA GLY A 165 5.98 34.73 25.80
C GLY A 165 4.52 35.19 25.69
N GLU A 166 4.12 35.62 24.49
CA GLU A 166 2.80 36.23 24.24
C GLU A 166 1.64 35.24 24.42
N LYS A 167 1.88 33.96 24.12
CA LYS A 167 0.89 32.87 24.29
C LYS A 167 0.82 32.27 25.69
N LYS A 168 1.43 32.89 26.70
CA LYS A 168 1.45 32.34 28.07
C LYS A 168 0.05 31.99 28.59
N ASP A 169 -0.92 32.87 28.40
CA ASP A 169 -2.28 32.70 28.94
C ASP A 169 -3.14 31.71 28.14
N THR A 170 -2.83 31.50 26.85
CA THR A 170 -3.56 30.55 25.99
C THR A 170 -2.76 29.28 25.67
N CYS A 171 -1.61 29.11 26.32
CA CYS A 171 -0.60 28.08 25.99
C CYS A 171 -1.17 26.66 26.02
N GLU A 172 -1.91 26.30 27.07
CA GLU A 172 -2.46 24.94 27.22
C GLU A 172 -3.47 24.59 26.12
N ARG A 173 -4.22 25.58 25.64
CA ARG A 173 -5.24 25.39 24.61
C ARG A 173 -4.65 25.40 23.20
N ASP A 174 -3.74 26.34 22.93
CA ASP A 174 -3.31 26.65 21.56
C ASP A 174 -2.03 25.89 21.15
N CYS A 175 -1.28 25.33 22.10
CA CYS A 175 0.05 24.76 21.85
C CYS A 175 0.18 23.25 22.16
N SER A 176 -0.94 22.53 22.26
CA SER A 176 -0.99 21.09 22.58
C SER A 176 -0.75 20.15 21.39
N TYR A 177 -0.54 20.69 20.18
CA TYR A 177 -0.44 19.92 18.92
C TYR A 177 0.91 19.25 18.64
N PHE A 178 1.90 19.38 19.53
CA PHE A 178 3.21 18.74 19.43
C PHE A 178 3.66 18.19 20.78
N ASN A 179 4.55 17.20 20.74
CA ASN A 179 5.21 16.69 21.93
C ASN A 179 6.45 17.53 22.25
N LEU A 180 6.54 18.07 23.47
CA LEU A 180 7.67 18.88 23.92
C LEU A 180 8.60 18.04 24.80
N ILE A 181 9.86 17.93 24.40
CA ILE A 181 10.91 17.22 25.13
C ILE A 181 11.99 18.22 25.53
N LYS A 182 12.26 18.33 26.83
CA LYS A 182 13.34 19.19 27.35
C LYS A 182 14.66 18.42 27.39
N VAL A 183 15.72 19.02 26.84
CA VAL A 183 17.08 18.47 26.89
C VAL A 183 17.99 19.39 27.68
N LYS A 184 18.98 18.84 28.39
CA LYS A 184 19.84 19.64 29.28
C LYS A 184 20.74 20.62 28.55
N ASP A 185 21.29 20.18 27.41
CA ASP A 185 22.34 20.88 26.67
C ASP A 185 22.07 20.84 25.17
N ARG A 186 22.65 21.80 24.44
CA ARG A 186 22.50 21.91 22.98
C ARG A 186 23.00 20.66 22.24
N ASP A 187 24.03 20.00 22.75
CA ASP A 187 24.61 18.80 22.13
C ASP A 187 23.71 17.56 22.26
N LYS A 188 22.65 17.64 23.07
CA LYS A 188 21.62 16.61 23.20
C LYS A 188 20.42 16.84 22.27
N LEU A 189 20.40 17.92 21.50
CA LEU A 189 19.40 18.10 20.46
C LEU A 189 19.61 17.04 19.36
N PRO A 190 18.53 16.46 18.81
CA PRO A 190 18.63 15.53 17.68
C PRO A 190 19.39 16.18 16.53
N GLN A 191 20.42 15.51 16.03
CA GLN A 191 21.18 15.99 14.88
C GLN A 191 20.54 15.50 13.57
N PRO A 192 20.68 16.25 12.46
CA PRO A 192 20.07 15.89 11.18
C PRO A 192 20.52 14.52 10.65
N ASN A 193 21.72 14.08 11.02
CA ASN A 193 22.29 12.80 10.59
C ASN A 193 21.92 11.61 11.50
N ASP A 194 21.51 11.87 12.75
CA ASP A 194 21.14 10.82 13.71
C ASP A 194 19.64 10.51 13.67
N ALA A 195 18.83 11.41 13.15
CA ALA A 195 17.40 11.23 13.02
C ALA A 195 17.04 10.48 11.72
N SER A 196 16.13 9.52 11.82
CA SER A 196 15.55 8.83 10.65
C SER A 196 14.65 9.73 9.80
N TYR A 197 14.43 10.98 10.21
CA TYR A 197 13.52 11.94 9.61
C TYR A 197 14.14 13.36 9.61
N PRO A 198 13.72 14.24 8.69
CA PRO A 198 14.20 15.62 8.63
C PRO A 198 13.95 16.39 9.94
N VAL A 199 15.01 16.96 10.50
CA VAL A 199 14.98 17.80 11.71
C VAL A 199 15.41 19.21 11.36
N MET A 200 14.63 20.19 11.80
CA MET A 200 14.97 21.61 11.69
C MET A 200 15.55 22.12 12.99
N HIS A 201 16.71 22.76 12.93
CA HIS A 201 17.29 23.46 14.08
C HIS A 201 16.87 24.92 14.07
N CYS A 202 16.30 25.35 15.18
CA CYS A 202 15.80 26.70 15.39
C CYS A 202 16.63 27.42 16.45
N LYS A 203 16.93 28.68 16.17
CA LYS A 203 17.60 29.61 17.07
C LYS A 203 16.76 30.88 17.13
N GLU A 204 16.11 31.10 18.26
CA GLU A 204 15.15 32.19 18.44
C GLU A 204 15.48 33.01 19.69
N ARG A 205 15.03 34.27 19.73
CA ARG A 205 15.16 35.12 20.91
C ARG A 205 13.90 35.16 21.74
N ASP A 206 14.04 35.08 23.05
CA ASP A 206 12.94 35.25 24.00
C ASP A 206 12.63 36.73 24.27
N ALA A 207 11.72 36.99 25.22
CA ALA A 207 11.31 38.35 25.59
C ALA A 207 12.41 39.14 26.34
N ASN A 208 13.45 38.46 26.84
CA ASN A 208 14.58 39.06 27.57
C ASN A 208 15.82 39.23 26.68
N ASP A 209 15.67 39.07 25.36
CA ASP A 209 16.75 39.08 24.37
C ASP A 209 17.76 37.92 24.53
N CYS A 210 17.41 36.89 25.31
CA CYS A 210 18.21 35.67 25.44
C CYS A 210 17.95 34.72 24.26
N TRP A 211 19.01 34.08 23.76
CA TRP A 211 18.89 33.06 22.73
C TRP A 211 18.45 31.74 23.34
N PHE A 212 17.44 31.11 22.76
CA PHE A 212 17.11 29.73 23.05
C PHE A 212 17.13 28.89 21.77
N TYR A 213 17.43 27.61 21.96
CA TYR A 213 17.64 26.66 20.87
C TYR A 213 16.64 25.52 21.01
N TYR A 214 16.06 25.13 19.89
CA TYR A 214 15.18 23.97 19.85
C TYR A 214 15.22 23.32 18.47
N THR A 215 14.70 22.11 18.36
CA THR A 215 14.47 21.44 17.09
C THR A 215 12.98 21.20 16.88
N TYR A 216 12.57 21.19 15.62
CA TYR A 216 11.23 20.78 15.20
C TYR A 216 11.35 19.67 14.17
N ALA A 217 10.55 18.63 14.33
CA ALA A 217 10.50 17.51 13.40
C ALA A 217 9.11 16.87 13.36
N VAL A 218 8.84 16.14 12.28
CA VAL A 218 7.70 15.25 12.17
C VAL A 218 8.25 13.84 12.04
N ASN A 219 7.92 12.97 13.00
CA ASN A 219 8.41 11.60 13.03
C ASN A 219 7.67 10.72 12.00
N ASN A 220 8.11 9.47 11.84
CA ASN A 220 7.52 8.54 10.87
C ASN A 220 6.06 8.19 11.17
N ASN A 221 5.59 8.39 12.40
CA ASN A 221 4.20 8.19 12.81
C ASN A 221 3.34 9.45 12.58
N THR A 222 3.85 10.45 11.86
CA THR A 222 3.21 11.75 11.61
C THR A 222 3.00 12.61 12.87
N GLU A 223 3.70 12.29 13.96
CA GLU A 223 3.66 13.06 15.19
C GLU A 223 4.69 14.19 15.16
N LYS A 224 4.29 15.36 15.64
CA LYS A 224 5.14 16.55 15.73
C LYS A 224 5.94 16.51 17.02
N GLU A 225 7.26 16.58 16.92
CA GLU A 225 8.18 16.56 18.05
C GLU A 225 9.00 17.85 18.11
N VAL A 226 9.13 18.39 19.32
CA VAL A 226 9.97 19.55 19.62
C VAL A 226 10.93 19.20 20.74
N HIS A 227 12.24 19.33 20.48
CA HIS A 227 13.24 19.24 21.54
C HIS A 227 13.76 20.63 21.87
N VAL A 228 13.68 21.06 23.12
CA VAL A 228 14.10 22.41 23.56
C VAL A 228 15.18 22.31 24.63
N VAL A 229 16.18 23.16 24.57
CA VAL A 229 17.23 23.23 25.59
C VAL A 229 16.64 23.86 26.87
N ASP A 230 16.79 23.19 28.00
CA ASP A 230 16.21 23.59 29.30
C ASP A 230 16.99 24.75 29.95
N THR A 231 18.22 25.00 29.50
CA THR A 231 19.09 26.08 29.97
C THR A 231 19.05 27.30 29.03
N LEU A 232 18.76 28.47 29.61
CA LEU A 232 18.98 29.80 29.01
C LEU A 232 20.44 30.24 29.20
#